data_AF-A0A836GZU6-F1
#
_entry.id   AF-A0A836GZU6-F1
#
_cell.length_a   1.000
_cell.length_b   1.000
_cell.length_c   1.000
_cell.angle_alpha   90.00
_cell.angle_beta   90.00
_cell.angle_gamma   90.00
#
_symmetry.space_group_name_H-M   'P 1'
#
loop_
_entity.id
_entity.type
_entity.pdbx_description
1 polymer ?
#
loop_
_entity_poly.entity_id
_entity_poly.type
_entity_poly.pdbx_seq_one_letter_code
_entity_poly.pdbx_strand_id
1 'polypeptide(L)'
;MSIGGATIHAAHASGASAAQFHPIGAFLLATASAEGSISLWDIRRLTEPVGDLSFHGRVITGLQWSPFSDTVLLSYGADGRVVL
;
A
#
# COMPACT_ATOMS: atom_id res chain seq x y z
N MET A 1 15.72 -21.50 10.48
CA MET A 1 15.03 -20.22 10.26
C MET A 1 13.70 -20.56 9.64
N SER A 2 12.60 -20.52 10.40
CA SER A 2 11.28 -20.80 9.83
C SER A 2 10.92 -19.61 8.93
N ILE A 3 10.81 -19.84 7.63
CA ILE A 3 10.13 -18.92 6.71
C ILE A 3 8.63 -19.03 6.96
N GLY A 4 8.18 -18.59 8.13
CA GLY A 4 6.76 -18.43 8.38
C GLY A 4 6.22 -17.40 7.40
N GLY A 5 5.41 -17.82 6.43
CA GLY A 5 4.71 -16.91 5.55
C GLY A 5 3.71 -16.09 6.36
N ALA A 6 3.80 -14.77 6.27
CA ALA A 6 2.79 -13.86 6.81
C ALA A 6 1.86 -13.42 5.67
N THR A 7 0.55 -13.49 5.90
CA THR A 7 -0.48 -13.20 4.89
C THR A 7 -1.49 -12.18 5.42
N ILE A 8 -1.87 -11.21 4.58
CA ILE A 8 -3.00 -10.30 4.84
C ILE A 8 -4.22 -10.86 4.10
N HIS A 9 -5.13 -11.53 4.83
CA HIS A 9 -6.20 -12.35 4.23
C HIS A 9 -7.33 -11.55 3.55
N ALA A 10 -7.40 -10.24 3.75
CA ALA A 10 -8.40 -9.37 3.15
C ALA A 10 -7.89 -7.93 3.02
N ALA A 11 -6.70 -7.74 2.42
CA ALA A 11 -6.09 -6.42 2.31
C ALA A 11 -7.01 -5.41 1.61
N HIS A 12 -7.70 -5.84 0.54
CA HIS A 12 -8.70 -5.07 -0.19
C HIS A 12 -9.79 -6.01 -0.71
N ALA A 13 -11.07 -5.65 -0.50
CA ALA A 13 -12.20 -6.49 -0.91
C ALA A 13 -12.29 -6.70 -2.43
N SER A 14 -11.85 -5.73 -3.22
CA SER A 14 -11.81 -5.74 -4.68
C SER A 14 -10.52 -6.33 -5.27
N GLY A 15 -9.58 -6.77 -4.42
CA GLY A 15 -8.28 -7.27 -4.82
C GLY A 15 -7.18 -6.21 -4.77
N ALA A 16 -5.97 -6.67 -4.42
CA ALA A 16 -4.78 -5.82 -4.36
C ALA A 16 -4.18 -5.64 -5.77
N SER A 17 -3.93 -4.40 -6.17
CA SER A 17 -3.42 -4.04 -7.50
C SER A 17 -1.94 -3.65 -7.51
N ALA A 18 -1.43 -3.14 -6.39
CA ALA A 18 -0.02 -2.79 -6.20
C ALA A 18 0.36 -2.94 -4.72
N ALA A 19 1.65 -3.13 -4.44
CA ALA A 19 2.17 -3.15 -3.08
C ALA A 19 3.63 -2.68 -3.05
N GLN A 20 4.04 -2.04 -1.97
CA GLN A 20 5.40 -1.58 -1.80
C GLN A 20 5.78 -1.43 -0.32
N PHE A 21 6.91 -2.01 0.06
CA PHE A 21 7.52 -1.75 1.36
C PHE A 21 8.05 -0.33 1.42
N HIS A 22 7.92 0.28 2.60
CA HIS A 22 8.57 1.54 2.89
C HIS A 22 10.11 1.34 2.87
N PRO A 23 10.89 2.21 2.19
CA PRO A 23 12.34 2.02 2.02
C PRO A 23 13.14 2.15 3.34
N ILE A 24 12.72 3.05 4.24
CA ILE A 24 13.40 3.31 5.53
C ILE A 24 12.65 2.71 6.74
N GLY A 25 11.31 2.86 6.80
CA GLY A 25 10.44 2.30 7.83
C GLY A 25 10.37 0.78 7.78
N ALA A 26 11.15 0.12 8.65
CA ALA A 26 11.36 -1.33 8.67
C ALA A 26 10.09 -2.20 8.73
N PHE A 27 8.96 -1.64 9.15
CA PHE A 27 7.73 -2.40 9.35
C PHE A 27 6.54 -1.88 8.55
N LEU A 28 6.71 -0.88 7.69
CA LEU A 28 5.61 -0.25 6.99
C LEU A 28 5.48 -0.80 5.57
N LEU A 29 4.27 -1.21 5.19
CA LEU A 29 3.91 -1.70 3.87
C LEU A 29 2.71 -0.92 3.36
N ALA A 30 2.78 -0.40 2.13
CA ALA A 30 1.64 0.15 1.43
C ALA A 30 1.07 -0.89 0.45
N THR A 31 -0.24 -0.95 0.35
CA THR A 31 -0.97 -1.79 -0.62
C THR A 31 -2.06 -0.96 -1.27
N ALA A 32 -2.35 -1.19 -2.54
CA ALA A 32 -3.40 -0.50 -3.27
C ALA A 32 -4.50 -1.44 -3.75
N SER A 33 -5.68 -0.87 -3.94
CA SER A 33 -6.92 -1.52 -4.36
C SER A 33 -7.22 -1.31 -5.84
N ALA A 34 -7.93 -2.27 -6.42
CA ALA A 34 -8.58 -2.11 -7.72
C ALA A 34 -9.63 -0.98 -7.78
N GLU A 35 -10.11 -0.50 -6.62
CA GLU A 35 -11.10 0.59 -6.52
C GLU A 35 -10.49 1.93 -6.07
N GLY A 36 -9.16 2.04 -6.00
CA GLY A 36 -8.49 3.33 -5.78
C GLY A 36 -8.21 3.70 -4.31
N SER A 37 -8.41 2.77 -3.37
CA SER A 37 -7.93 2.90 -1.99
C SER A 37 -6.50 2.40 -1.83
N ILE A 38 -5.77 2.98 -0.86
CA ILE A 38 -4.45 2.54 -0.42
C ILE A 38 -4.54 2.27 1.07
N SER A 39 -4.05 1.12 1.51
CA SER A 39 -3.96 0.77 2.93
C SER A 39 -2.50 0.64 3.35
N LEU A 40 -2.16 1.23 4.48
CA LEU A 40 -0.86 1.18 5.13
C LEU A 40 -0.89 0.12 6.24
N TRP A 41 0.13 -0.72 6.33
CA TRP A 41 0.19 -1.86 7.23
C TRP A 41 1.47 -1.84 8.07
N ASP A 42 1.34 -2.13 9.37
CA ASP A 42 2.47 -2.53 10.19
C ASP A 42 2.65 -4.05 10.11
N ILE A 43 3.74 -4.52 9.52
CA ILE A 43 3.96 -5.95 9.28
C ILE A 43 4.19 -6.77 10.57
N ARG A 44 4.36 -6.10 11.71
CA ARG A 44 4.38 -6.75 13.03
C ARG A 44 2.95 -7.09 13.50
N ARG A 45 1.93 -6.48 12.91
CA ARG A 45 0.51 -6.62 13.27
C ARG A 45 -0.38 -6.51 12.03
N LEU A 46 -0.53 -7.61 11.30
CA LEU A 46 -1.30 -7.69 10.05
C LEU A 46 -2.81 -7.89 10.24
N THR A 47 -3.36 -7.52 11.40
CA THR A 47 -4.80 -7.69 11.69
C THR A 47 -5.64 -6.58 11.08
N GLU A 48 -5.11 -5.37 11.00
CA GLU A 48 -5.79 -4.17 10.50
C GLU A 48 -4.77 -3.18 9.94
N PRO A 49 -5.16 -2.34 8.97
CA PRO A 49 -4.28 -1.27 8.48
C PRO A 49 -4.07 -0.21 9.55
N VAL A 50 -2.88 0.42 9.55
CA VAL A 50 -2.56 1.58 10.39
C VAL A 50 -3.06 2.90 9.80
N GLY A 51 -3.52 2.87 8.54
CA GLY A 51 -4.13 4.01 7.89
C GLY A 51 -4.61 3.67 6.48
N ASP A 52 -5.59 4.45 6.01
CA ASP A 52 -6.19 4.30 4.69
C ASP A 52 -6.22 5.64 3.96
N LEU A 53 -5.93 5.61 2.67
CA LEU A 53 -5.92 6.77 1.78
C LEU A 53 -6.85 6.47 0.60
N SER A 54 -7.67 7.43 0.18
CA SER A 54 -8.63 7.24 -0.92
C SER A 54 -8.63 8.45 -1.83
N PHE A 55 -7.57 8.54 -2.63
CA PHE A 55 -7.35 9.65 -3.56
C PHE A 55 -7.69 9.32 -5.02
N HIS A 56 -7.77 8.03 -5.35
CA HIS A 56 -8.09 7.53 -6.68
C HIS A 56 -9.53 7.02 -6.75
N GLY A 57 -10.16 7.19 -7.92
CA GLY A 57 -11.52 6.70 -8.19
C GLY A 57 -11.56 5.47 -9.10
N ARG A 58 -10.40 4.92 -9.45
CA ARG A 58 -10.21 3.74 -10.31
C ARG A 58 -8.96 2.99 -9.84
N VAL A 59 -8.69 1.83 -10.44
CA VAL A 59 -7.52 1.00 -10.15
C VAL A 59 -6.22 1.81 -10.10
N ILE A 60 -5.53 1.70 -8.98
CA ILE A 60 -4.15 2.17 -8.83
C ILE A 60 -3.25 1.13 -9.49
N THR A 61 -2.40 1.59 -10.39
CA THR A 61 -1.50 0.72 -11.16
C THR A 61 -0.06 0.75 -10.62
N GLY A 62 0.25 1.69 -9.71
CA GLY A 62 1.55 1.70 -9.04
C GLY A 62 1.61 2.55 -7.78
N LEU A 63 2.56 2.19 -6.93
CA LEU A 63 2.95 2.88 -5.70
C LEU A 63 4.46 3.08 -5.69
N GLN A 64 4.93 4.25 -5.26
CA GLN A 64 6.35 4.54 -5.08
C GLN A 64 6.62 5.47 -3.89
N TRP A 65 7.12 4.91 -2.80
CA TRP A 65 7.72 5.65 -1.70
C TRP A 65 8.94 6.44 -2.16
N SER A 66 9.07 7.65 -1.63
CA SER A 66 10.29 8.43 -1.80
C SER A 66 11.46 7.73 -1.11
N PRO A 67 12.60 7.51 -1.79
CA PRO A 67 13.80 6.98 -1.14
C PRO A 67 14.48 8.03 -0.23
N PHE A 68 14.08 9.30 -0.35
CA PHE A 68 14.68 10.43 0.36
C PHE A 68 13.78 11.03 1.44
N SER A 69 12.52 10.60 1.53
CA SER A 69 11.56 11.07 2.52
C SER A 69 10.68 9.93 3.01
N ASP A 70 10.60 9.79 4.33
CA ASP A 70 9.84 8.78 5.06
C ASP A 70 8.34 9.11 5.21
N THR A 71 7.88 10.17 4.57
CA THR A 71 6.46 10.60 4.64
C THR A 71 5.82 10.77 3.27
N VAL A 72 6.57 10.60 2.17
CA VAL A 72 6.09 10.84 0.82
C VAL A 72 5.86 9.52 0.08
N LEU A 73 4.63 9.32 -0.38
CA LEU A 73 4.20 8.16 -1.15
C LEU A 73 3.53 8.61 -2.45
N LEU A 74 4.15 8.31 -3.58
CA LEU A 74 3.55 8.48 -4.90
C LEU A 74 2.55 7.36 -5.18
N SER A 75 1.39 7.70 -5.73
CA SER A 75 0.45 6.75 -6.34
C SER A 75 -0.02 7.24 -7.70
N TYR A 76 -0.29 6.30 -8.61
CA TYR A 76 -0.83 6.60 -9.94
C TYR A 76 -1.75 5.48 -10.43
N GLY A 77 -2.74 5.82 -11.27
CA GLY A 77 -3.78 4.87 -11.64
C GLY A 77 -4.51 5.17 -12.94
N ALA A 78 -5.49 4.31 -13.25
CA ALA A 78 -6.30 4.38 -14.47
C ALA A 78 -7.31 5.54 -14.49
N ASP A 79 -7.40 6.33 -13.42
CA ASP A 79 -8.13 7.59 -13.38
C ASP A 79 -7.32 8.76 -13.97
N GLY A 80 -6.10 8.50 -14.44
CA GLY A 80 -5.23 9.52 -15.05
C GLY A 80 -4.60 10.45 -14.02
N ARG A 81 -4.65 10.11 -12.73
CA ARG A 81 -4.07 10.91 -11.65
C ARG A 81 -2.73 10.37 -11.20
N VAL A 82 -1.92 11.30 -10.72
CA VAL A 82 -0.69 11.07 -9.97
C VAL A 82 -0.82 11.87 -8.67
N VAL A 83 -0.65 11.20 -7.52
CA VAL A 83 -0.84 11.79 -6.18
C VAL A 83 0.44 11.55 -5.37
N LEU A 84 0.84 12.54 -4.56
CA LEU A 84 2.04 12.55 -3.70
C LEU A 84 1.64 12.73 -2.23
#